data_AF-A0A7S1MAB1-F1
#
_entry.id   AF-A0A7S1MAB1-F1
#
_cell.length_a   1.000
_cell.length_b   1.000
_cell.length_c   1.000
_cell.angle_alpha   90.00
_cell.angle_beta   90.00
_cell.angle_gamma   90.00
#
_symmetry.space_group_name_H-M   'P 1'
#
loop_
_entity.id
_entity.type
_entity.pdbx_description
1 polymer ?
#
loop_
_entity_poly.entity_id
_entity_poly.type
_entity_poly.pdbx_seq_one_letter_code
_entity_poly.pdbx_strand_id
1 'polypeptide(L)'
;HFAVATLPPARSPPSPAMRVLAVLTSGAVLASAIRTRRDDDPCECLNWQQVYKRNGAKCGDGHELSFVLRTGMVDWLARLMYNVEFCYNFFMRIDDNPCVNMVMDNQPGEWYNNQWCYVGKECPSATALNTSSLLGAKICDPSQDKMLRDKTPSELREMAKEHDLSIGLLMKMAYPVEEEAKWPHVEALFRNDSAIALASVNASAVARLRYLQSTGASYVLDSEKGRAPFGVIKGGKTYLIEKDEVNRQE
;
A
#
# COMPACT_ATOMS: atom_id res chain seq x y z
N HIS A 1 18.86 -1.47 -2.44
CA HIS A 1 18.73 -0.76 -3.74
C HIS A 1 17.39 -1.08 -4.40
N PHE A 2 17.04 -0.38 -5.49
CA PHE A 2 15.76 -0.53 -6.20
C PHE A 2 16.05 -0.93 -7.65
N ALA A 3 15.85 -2.21 -7.99
CA ALA A 3 16.03 -2.70 -9.35
C ALA A 3 14.66 -2.88 -10.03
N VAL A 4 14.55 -2.40 -11.27
CA VAL A 4 13.34 -2.56 -12.10
C VAL A 4 13.64 -3.54 -13.21
N ALA A 5 12.86 -4.62 -13.30
CA ALA A 5 12.92 -5.59 -14.37
C ALA A 5 11.60 -5.64 -15.13
N THR A 6 11.67 -5.76 -16.45
CA THR A 6 10.52 -5.99 -17.33
C THR A 6 10.68 -7.34 -17.99
N LEU A 7 9.66 -8.19 -17.90
CA LEU A 7 9.62 -9.39 -18.73
C LEU A 7 9.48 -8.99 -20.21
N PRO A 8 10.10 -9.73 -21.13
CA PRO A 8 9.85 -9.53 -22.55
C PRO A 8 8.35 -9.76 -22.83
N PRO A 9 7.69 -8.87 -23.58
CA PRO A 9 6.28 -9.01 -23.90
C PRO A 9 6.05 -10.27 -24.75
N ALA A 10 4.93 -10.95 -24.52
CA ALA A 10 4.41 -11.90 -25.51
C ALA A 10 4.08 -11.13 -26.80
N ARG A 11 4.49 -11.67 -27.96
CA ARG A 11 4.25 -11.05 -29.27
C ARG A 11 2.75 -10.86 -29.51
N SER A 12 2.28 -9.62 -29.43
CA SER A 12 0.94 -9.21 -29.86
C SER A 12 1.00 -8.57 -31.26
N PRO A 13 -0.05 -8.72 -32.09
CA PRO A 13 -0.14 -8.07 -33.39
C PRO A 13 -0.41 -6.55 -33.24
N PRO A 14 -0.06 -5.72 -34.24
CA PRO A 14 -0.24 -4.27 -34.16
C PRO A 14 -1.70 -3.85 -34.37
N SER A 15 -2.22 -3.00 -33.48
CA SER A 15 -3.46 -2.22 -33.69
C SER A 15 -3.14 -0.87 -34.35
N PRO A 16 -4.05 -0.33 -35.19
CA PRO A 16 -3.82 0.91 -35.92
C PRO A 16 -4.09 2.15 -35.06
N ALA A 17 -3.40 3.23 -35.44
CA ALA A 17 -3.37 4.53 -34.76
C ALA A 17 -4.74 5.22 -34.67
N MET A 18 -5.03 5.76 -33.48
CA MET A 18 -6.15 6.66 -33.22
C MET A 18 -5.68 8.12 -33.37
N ARG A 19 -6.33 8.88 -34.25
CA ARG A 19 -6.08 10.32 -34.46
C ARG A 19 -6.89 11.14 -33.46
N VAL A 20 -6.20 12.04 -32.75
CA VAL A 20 -6.78 13.06 -31.85
C VAL A 20 -7.18 14.28 -32.67
N LEU A 21 -8.35 14.84 -32.38
CA LEU A 21 -8.76 16.18 -32.78
C LEU A 21 -9.14 16.97 -31.52
N ALA A 22 -8.35 18.00 -31.23
CA ALA A 22 -8.61 18.96 -30.17
C ALA A 22 -9.56 20.04 -30.68
N VAL A 23 -10.57 20.39 -29.89
CA VAL A 23 -11.37 21.63 -30.06
C VAL A 23 -11.23 22.44 -28.78
N LEU A 24 -10.59 23.60 -28.90
CA LEU A 24 -10.47 24.62 -27.87
C LEU A 24 -11.67 25.56 -27.99
N THR A 25 -12.44 25.72 -26.91
CA THR A 25 -13.28 26.91 -26.72
C THR A 25 -13.08 27.47 -25.31
N SER A 26 -12.56 28.69 -25.29
CA SER A 26 -12.33 29.51 -24.09
C SER A 26 -13.64 30.09 -23.57
N GLY A 27 -13.86 29.99 -22.27
CA GLY A 27 -14.93 30.69 -21.56
C GLY A 27 -14.54 30.87 -20.09
N ALA A 28 -13.80 31.93 -19.78
CA ALA A 28 -13.43 32.27 -18.41
C ALA A 28 -14.60 33.02 -17.75
N VAL A 29 -15.36 32.33 -16.90
CA VAL A 29 -16.27 32.97 -15.94
C VAL A 29 -15.52 33.13 -14.63
N LEU A 30 -15.21 34.38 -14.27
CA LEU A 30 -14.68 34.73 -12.95
C LEU A 30 -15.80 34.61 -11.91
N ALA A 31 -16.00 33.39 -11.39
CA ALA A 31 -16.78 33.18 -10.19
C ALA A 31 -15.91 33.53 -8.98
N SER A 32 -16.23 34.62 -8.28
CA SER A 32 -15.69 34.90 -6.95
C SER A 32 -16.08 33.76 -6.00
N ALA A 33 -15.15 32.85 -5.74
CA ALA A 33 -15.34 31.82 -4.73
C ALA A 33 -15.28 32.47 -3.34
N ILE A 34 -16.46 32.69 -2.77
CA ILE A 34 -16.61 32.85 -1.32
C ILE A 34 -16.03 31.56 -0.71
N ARG A 35 -14.86 31.67 -0.07
CA ARG A 35 -14.33 30.61 0.81
C ARG A 35 -15.24 30.55 2.03
N THR A 36 -16.36 29.84 1.90
CA THR A 36 -16.97 29.22 3.06
C THR A 36 -15.90 28.34 3.68
N ARG A 37 -15.56 28.55 4.96
CA ARG A 37 -14.88 27.51 5.72
C ARG A 37 -15.79 26.29 5.59
N ARG A 38 -15.34 25.24 4.91
CA ARG A 38 -15.98 23.93 5.05
C ARG A 38 -16.05 23.70 6.57
N ASP A 39 -17.23 23.40 7.09
CA ASP A 39 -17.25 22.48 8.22
C ASP A 39 -16.41 21.29 7.75
N ASP A 40 -15.26 21.07 8.37
CA ASP A 40 -14.34 20.02 7.97
C ASP A 40 -15.15 18.72 7.91
N ASP A 41 -15.15 18.05 6.75
CA ASP A 41 -15.93 16.82 6.57
C ASP A 41 -15.46 15.82 7.63
N PRO A 42 -16.32 15.41 8.58
CA PRO A 42 -15.89 14.57 9.68
C PRO A 42 -15.40 13.21 9.18
N CYS A 43 -15.79 12.81 7.97
CA CYS A 43 -15.38 11.58 7.32
C CYS A 43 -14.12 11.72 6.43
N GLU A 44 -13.56 12.91 6.24
CA GLU A 44 -12.28 13.04 5.55
C GLU A 44 -11.19 12.36 6.37
N CYS A 45 -10.38 11.52 5.72
CA CYS A 45 -9.24 10.89 6.39
C CYS A 45 -8.31 11.96 6.98
N LEU A 46 -7.99 11.81 8.25
CA LEU A 46 -7.10 12.71 8.96
C LEU A 46 -5.64 12.36 8.65
N ASN A 47 -4.78 13.37 8.70
CA ASN A 47 -3.34 13.18 8.54
C ASN A 47 -2.78 12.32 9.69
N TRP A 48 -2.04 11.26 9.34
CA TRP A 48 -1.53 10.28 10.29
C TRP A 48 -0.62 10.91 11.34
N GLN A 49 0.36 11.70 10.94
CA GLN A 49 1.25 12.38 11.89
C GLN A 49 0.47 13.31 12.84
N GLN A 50 -0.53 14.05 12.33
CA GLN A 50 -1.30 14.99 13.14
C GLN A 50 -2.22 14.29 14.15
N VAL A 51 -2.82 13.14 13.82
CA VAL A 51 -3.71 12.47 14.76
C VAL A 51 -3.00 12.01 16.03
N TYR A 52 -1.74 11.58 15.93
CA TYR A 52 -0.92 11.24 17.11
C TYR A 52 -0.41 12.49 17.83
N LYS A 53 -0.01 13.55 17.09
CA LYS A 53 0.54 14.77 17.70
C LYS A 53 -0.50 15.65 18.40
N ARG A 54 -1.72 15.72 17.86
CA ARG A 54 -2.72 16.73 18.25
C ARG A 54 -4.03 16.14 18.72
N ASN A 55 -4.47 15.03 18.13
CA ASN A 55 -5.82 14.49 18.37
C ASN A 55 -5.82 13.32 19.38
N GLY A 56 -4.65 12.94 19.90
CA GLY A 56 -4.50 12.04 21.03
C GLY A 56 -4.67 10.56 20.71
N ALA A 57 -4.55 10.14 19.44
CA ALA A 57 -4.49 8.72 19.08
C ALA A 57 -3.30 8.02 19.76
N LYS A 58 -3.48 6.77 20.19
CA LYS A 58 -2.47 5.96 20.89
C LYS A 58 -2.29 4.59 20.25
N CYS A 59 -1.14 4.38 19.59
CA CYS A 59 -0.77 3.13 18.89
C CYS A 59 -1.98 2.22 18.60
N GLY A 60 -2.17 0.98 19.06
CA GLY A 60 -3.34 0.14 18.67
C GLY A 60 -4.78 0.60 19.02
N ASP A 61 -5.11 1.89 18.99
CA ASP A 61 -6.49 2.39 19.02
C ASP A 61 -7.29 2.00 17.78
N GLY A 62 -6.65 2.04 16.60
CA GLY A 62 -7.25 1.68 15.32
C GLY A 62 -6.82 0.29 14.88
N HIS A 63 -6.48 0.15 13.59
CA HIS A 63 -6.07 -1.12 13.00
C HIS A 63 -4.55 -1.33 12.93
N GLU A 64 -3.72 -0.49 13.56
CA GLU A 64 -2.25 -0.54 13.48
C GLU A 64 -1.66 -1.89 13.85
N LEU A 65 -2.27 -2.58 14.83
CA LEU A 65 -1.80 -3.86 15.36
C LEU A 65 -2.67 -5.04 14.94
N SER A 66 -3.59 -4.86 13.97
CA SER A 66 -4.52 -5.91 13.54
C SER A 66 -3.80 -7.18 13.07
N PHE A 67 -2.61 -7.04 12.50
CA PHE A 67 -1.83 -8.15 11.95
C PHE A 67 -1.43 -9.20 13.00
N VAL A 68 -1.17 -8.77 14.25
CA VAL A 68 -0.84 -9.63 15.39
C VAL A 68 -2.04 -9.90 16.30
N LEU A 69 -2.95 -8.92 16.46
CA LEU A 69 -4.14 -9.13 17.30
C LEU A 69 -5.04 -10.25 16.73
N ARG A 70 -5.14 -10.37 15.39
CA ARG A 70 -5.89 -11.45 14.75
C ARG A 70 -5.30 -12.85 14.99
N THR A 71 -4.02 -12.95 15.38
CA THR A 71 -3.40 -14.25 15.72
C THR A 71 -3.66 -14.65 17.17
N GLY A 72 -4.49 -13.90 17.91
CA GLY A 72 -4.79 -14.12 19.31
C GLY A 72 -3.78 -13.51 20.28
N MET A 73 -2.84 -12.69 19.81
CA MET A 73 -1.92 -11.97 20.68
C MET A 73 -2.69 -10.95 21.52
N VAL A 74 -2.42 -10.93 22.83
CA VAL A 74 -3.05 -9.97 23.74
C VAL A 74 -2.53 -8.55 23.50
N ASP A 75 -3.42 -7.55 23.57
CA ASP A 75 -3.15 -6.15 23.20
C ASP A 75 -1.90 -5.56 23.86
N TRP A 76 -1.73 -5.73 25.17
CA TRP A 76 -0.57 -5.18 25.87
C TRP A 76 0.77 -5.74 25.36
N LEU A 77 0.79 -7.02 24.96
CA LEU A 77 1.99 -7.66 24.42
C LEU A 77 2.23 -7.21 22.98
N ALA A 78 1.19 -7.07 22.18
CA ALA A 78 1.29 -6.51 20.84
C ALA A 78 1.85 -5.07 20.87
N ARG A 79 1.35 -4.24 21.79
CA ARG A 79 1.87 -2.88 22.02
C ARG A 79 3.31 -2.90 22.50
N LEU A 80 3.68 -3.81 23.40
CA LEU A 80 5.05 -3.91 23.90
C LEU A 80 6.04 -4.24 22.77
N MET A 81 5.68 -5.16 21.87
CA MET A 81 6.61 -5.67 20.86
C MET A 81 6.64 -4.84 19.56
N TYR A 82 5.51 -4.27 19.13
CA TYR A 82 5.37 -3.72 17.78
C TYR A 82 5.10 -2.21 17.71
N ASN A 83 4.95 -1.54 18.85
CA ASN A 83 4.70 -0.10 18.88
C ASN A 83 5.82 0.72 18.20
N VAL A 84 7.08 0.33 18.37
CA VAL A 84 8.20 1.03 17.72
C VAL A 84 8.15 0.92 16.21
N GLU A 85 8.03 -0.29 15.68
CA GLU A 85 8.05 -0.54 14.24
C GLU A 85 6.83 0.05 13.53
N PHE A 86 5.61 -0.24 14.00
CA PHE A 86 4.39 0.14 13.29
C PHE A 86 3.93 1.55 13.64
N CYS A 87 3.93 1.92 14.92
CA CYS A 87 3.39 3.22 15.30
C CYS A 87 4.45 4.31 15.15
N TYR A 88 5.58 4.23 15.85
CA TYR A 88 6.60 5.28 15.82
C TYR A 88 7.36 5.39 14.50
N ASN A 89 7.73 4.26 13.89
CA ASN A 89 8.56 4.25 12.68
C ASN A 89 7.75 4.22 11.38
N PHE A 90 6.44 4.01 11.45
CA PHE A 90 5.58 4.00 10.26
C PHE A 90 4.44 5.02 10.36
N PHE A 91 3.37 4.73 11.12
CA PHE A 91 2.17 5.58 11.13
C PHE A 91 2.45 7.03 11.56
N MET A 92 3.22 7.24 12.63
CA MET A 92 3.53 8.58 13.15
C MET A 92 4.45 9.41 12.24
N ARG A 93 5.11 8.78 11.27
CA ARG A 93 6.00 9.46 10.32
C ARG A 93 5.32 9.90 9.04
N ILE A 94 4.16 9.33 8.71
CA ILE A 94 3.41 9.69 7.51
C ILE A 94 2.76 11.06 7.72
N ASP A 95 3.33 12.11 7.10
CA ASP A 95 2.73 13.45 7.08
C ASP A 95 1.77 13.62 5.87
N ASP A 96 0.83 12.70 5.74
CA ASP A 96 -0.23 12.72 4.73
C ASP A 96 -1.45 11.97 5.29
N ASN A 97 -2.56 11.93 4.54
CA ASN A 97 -3.80 11.25 4.92
C ASN A 97 -4.23 10.08 4.00
N PRO A 98 -3.34 9.28 3.40
CA PRO A 98 -3.78 8.14 2.59
C PRO A 98 -4.28 7.00 3.48
N CYS A 99 -5.28 6.27 3.02
CA CYS A 99 -5.69 5.01 3.61
C CYS A 99 -4.61 3.96 3.43
N VAL A 100 -4.32 3.21 4.49
CA VAL A 100 -3.30 2.13 4.45
C VAL A 100 -3.95 0.78 4.70
N ASN A 101 -3.36 -0.31 4.20
CA ASN A 101 -3.86 -1.66 4.42
C ASN A 101 -4.00 -1.94 5.93
N MET A 102 -5.04 -2.69 6.30
CA MET A 102 -5.27 -3.07 7.70
C MET A 102 -4.18 -4.01 8.25
N VAL A 103 -3.62 -4.85 7.38
CA VAL A 103 -2.53 -5.78 7.72
C VAL A 103 -1.51 -5.83 6.58
N MET A 104 -0.26 -6.12 6.90
CA MET A 104 0.86 -6.16 5.95
C MET A 104 0.88 -7.41 5.05
N ASP A 105 0.09 -8.43 5.38
CA ASP A 105 -0.06 -9.67 4.61
C ASP A 105 -1.50 -9.81 4.12
N ASN A 106 -2.08 -8.70 3.67
CA ASN A 106 -3.46 -8.67 3.20
C ASN A 106 -3.62 -9.45 1.89
N GLN A 107 -4.56 -10.38 1.84
CA GLN A 107 -4.75 -11.23 0.67
C GLN A 107 -6.03 -10.86 -0.10
N PRO A 108 -6.02 -10.90 -1.44
CA PRO A 108 -7.24 -10.72 -2.22
C PRO A 108 -8.37 -11.67 -1.80
N GLY A 109 -9.55 -11.12 -1.52
CA GLY A 109 -10.74 -11.89 -1.11
C GLY A 109 -10.95 -12.00 0.40
N GLU A 110 -9.94 -11.65 1.20
CA GLU A 110 -10.03 -11.68 2.67
C GLU A 110 -10.69 -10.42 3.23
N TRP A 111 -11.37 -10.55 4.38
CA TRP A 111 -12.06 -9.43 5.04
C TRP A 111 -11.11 -8.28 5.45
N TYR A 112 -9.85 -8.62 5.70
CA TYR A 112 -8.78 -7.69 6.06
C TYR A 112 -8.07 -7.08 4.85
N ASN A 113 -8.55 -7.30 3.63
CA ASN A 113 -8.00 -6.72 2.40
C ASN A 113 -8.42 -5.27 2.11
N ASN A 114 -8.86 -4.57 3.16
CA ASN A 114 -9.30 -3.19 3.07
C ASN A 114 -8.17 -2.22 3.48
N GLN A 115 -8.31 -0.96 3.07
CA GLN A 115 -7.53 0.13 3.65
C GLN A 115 -8.39 0.92 4.62
N TRP A 116 -7.75 1.50 5.62
CA TRP A 116 -8.41 2.24 6.68
C TRP A 116 -7.67 3.54 6.96
N CYS A 117 -8.35 4.47 7.63
CA CYS A 117 -7.79 5.72 8.12
C CYS A 117 -8.50 6.19 9.39
N TYR A 118 -7.90 7.15 10.08
CA TYR A 118 -8.57 7.89 11.15
C TYR A 118 -9.47 8.99 10.58
N VAL A 119 -10.59 9.22 11.27
CA VAL A 119 -11.60 10.24 10.95
C VAL A 119 -12.12 10.89 12.25
N GLY A 120 -12.91 11.95 12.13
CA GLY A 120 -13.64 12.51 13.26
C GLY A 120 -14.67 11.50 13.79
N LYS A 121 -14.93 11.50 15.10
CA LYS A 121 -15.93 10.59 15.70
C LYS A 121 -17.34 10.80 15.16
N GLU A 122 -17.61 11.98 14.60
CA GLU A 122 -18.90 12.37 14.04
C GLU A 122 -19.15 11.71 12.68
N CYS A 123 -18.13 11.08 12.07
CA CYS A 123 -18.29 10.34 10.85
C CYS A 123 -19.17 9.09 11.07
N PRO A 124 -20.31 8.93 10.38
CA PRO A 124 -21.23 7.83 10.63
C PRO A 124 -20.66 6.44 10.38
N SER A 125 -19.65 6.30 9.51
CA SER A 125 -18.97 5.03 9.21
C SER A 125 -17.80 4.72 10.15
N ALA A 126 -17.54 5.60 11.13
CA ALA A 126 -16.43 5.42 12.04
C ALA A 126 -16.75 4.41 13.15
N THR A 127 -15.78 3.53 13.39
CA THR A 127 -15.72 2.71 14.60
C THR A 127 -15.08 3.53 15.71
N ALA A 128 -15.76 3.59 16.87
CA ALA A 128 -15.26 4.32 18.02
C ALA A 128 -13.97 3.70 18.57
N LEU A 129 -13.05 4.56 19.01
CA LEU A 129 -11.79 4.13 19.62
C LEU A 129 -11.93 4.05 21.15
N ASN A 130 -11.17 3.15 21.77
CA ASN A 130 -11.25 2.98 23.22
C ASN A 130 -10.62 4.14 24.01
N THR A 131 -9.64 4.85 23.45
CA THR A 131 -8.86 5.83 24.21
C THR A 131 -9.03 7.29 23.78
N SER A 132 -9.75 7.56 22.69
CA SER A 132 -10.04 8.92 22.21
C SER A 132 -11.54 9.13 22.00
N SER A 133 -12.06 10.22 22.59
CA SER A 133 -13.45 10.66 22.43
C SER A 133 -13.62 11.68 21.30
N LEU A 134 -12.62 11.87 20.45
CA LEU A 134 -12.62 12.81 19.32
C LEU A 134 -12.46 12.11 17.97
N LEU A 135 -11.96 10.88 17.97
CA LEU A 135 -11.57 10.16 16.77
C LEU A 135 -12.38 8.87 16.61
N GLY A 136 -12.46 8.42 15.37
CA GLY A 136 -12.87 7.07 15.01
C GLY A 136 -11.99 6.53 13.87
N ALA A 137 -12.10 5.24 13.59
CA ALA A 137 -11.44 4.59 12.46
C ALA A 137 -12.50 4.13 11.45
N LYS A 138 -12.26 4.33 10.15
CA LYS A 138 -13.17 3.83 9.10
C LYS A 138 -12.44 2.95 8.09
N ILE A 139 -13.19 2.06 7.46
CA ILE A 139 -12.79 1.43 6.21
C ILE A 139 -12.98 2.45 5.08
N CYS A 140 -11.97 2.59 4.23
CA CYS A 140 -11.95 3.62 3.20
C CYS A 140 -12.75 3.25 1.95
N ASP A 141 -13.37 4.25 1.35
CA ASP A 141 -14.04 4.18 0.07
C ASP A 141 -13.07 4.61 -1.05
N PRO A 142 -12.67 3.71 -1.97
CA PRO A 142 -11.75 4.06 -3.06
C PRO A 142 -12.25 5.16 -4.01
N SER A 143 -13.55 5.47 -4.00
CA SER A 143 -14.14 6.54 -4.80
C SER A 143 -14.04 7.93 -4.16
N GLN A 144 -13.79 8.00 -2.86
CA GLN A 144 -13.78 9.26 -2.08
C GLN A 144 -12.44 9.51 -1.38
N ASP A 145 -11.81 8.46 -0.88
CA ASP A 145 -10.62 8.55 -0.04
C ASP A 145 -9.34 8.40 -0.86
N LYS A 146 -8.26 9.04 -0.38
CA LYS A 146 -6.93 8.84 -0.96
C LYS A 146 -6.43 7.46 -0.58
N MET A 147 -6.24 6.58 -1.55
CA MET A 147 -5.78 5.22 -1.27
C MET A 147 -4.26 5.11 -1.43
N LEU A 148 -3.56 4.55 -0.44
CA LEU A 148 -2.12 4.31 -0.59
C LEU A 148 -1.84 3.33 -1.74
N ARG A 149 -2.77 2.41 -2.00
CA ARG A 149 -2.66 1.40 -3.08
C ARG A 149 -2.69 1.97 -4.50
N ASP A 150 -3.11 3.22 -4.68
CA ASP A 150 -3.14 3.87 -5.99
C ASP A 150 -1.76 4.39 -6.42
N LYS A 151 -0.91 4.73 -5.44
CA LYS A 151 0.47 5.14 -5.70
C LYS A 151 1.21 4.04 -6.44
N THR A 152 2.11 4.43 -7.34
CA THR A 152 3.05 3.53 -8.01
C THR A 152 4.19 3.15 -7.07
N PRO A 153 4.92 2.05 -7.34
CA PRO A 153 6.10 1.70 -6.55
C PRO A 153 7.18 2.78 -6.53
N SER A 154 7.29 3.60 -7.59
CA SER A 154 8.22 4.73 -7.61
C SER A 154 7.75 5.89 -6.74
N GLU A 155 6.45 6.21 -6.74
CA GLU A 155 5.89 7.24 -5.84
C GLU A 155 5.98 6.80 -4.37
N LEU A 156 5.73 5.53 -4.06
CA LEU A 156 5.94 4.99 -2.71
C LEU A 156 7.41 5.05 -2.30
N ARG A 157 8.35 4.82 -3.21
CA ARG A 157 9.79 5.00 -2.91
C ARG A 157 10.13 6.44 -2.56
N GLU A 158 9.58 7.42 -3.28
CA GLU A 158 9.83 8.83 -2.93
C GLU A 158 9.15 9.20 -1.61
N MET A 159 7.92 8.75 -1.37
CA MET A 159 7.25 8.90 -0.07
C MET A 159 8.04 8.26 1.09
N ALA A 160 8.62 7.08 0.87
CA ALA A 160 9.45 6.43 1.88
C ALA A 160 10.69 7.25 2.24
N LYS A 161 11.32 7.93 1.27
CA LYS A 161 12.44 8.82 1.57
C LYS A 161 11.98 10.10 2.26
N GLU A 162 10.90 10.70 1.77
CA GLU A 162 10.36 11.96 2.28
C GLU A 162 9.95 11.85 3.75
N HIS A 163 9.32 10.72 4.10
CA HIS A 163 8.79 10.48 5.44
C HIS A 163 9.69 9.55 6.29
N ASP A 164 10.89 9.20 5.81
CA ASP A 164 11.82 8.28 6.49
C ASP A 164 11.15 6.96 6.93
N LEU A 165 10.54 6.26 5.97
CA LEU A 165 9.81 5.00 6.16
C LEU A 165 10.60 3.82 5.58
N SER A 166 10.44 2.64 6.18
CA SER A 166 10.87 1.38 5.55
C SER A 166 10.09 1.16 4.26
N ILE A 167 10.78 1.11 3.12
CA ILE A 167 10.16 0.89 1.82
C ILE A 167 9.46 -0.48 1.75
N GLY A 168 10.04 -1.49 2.39
CA GLY A 168 9.46 -2.83 2.45
C GLY A 168 8.10 -2.85 3.15
N LEU A 169 8.03 -2.21 4.32
CA LEU A 169 6.79 -2.09 5.06
C LEU A 169 5.77 -1.22 4.31
N LEU A 170 6.19 -0.08 3.75
CA LEU A 170 5.29 0.80 3.01
C LEU A 170 4.62 0.11 1.81
N MET A 171 5.35 -0.70 1.06
CA MET A 171 4.80 -1.47 -0.06
C MET A 171 3.73 -2.47 0.39
N LYS A 172 3.97 -3.16 1.51
CA LYS A 172 3.02 -4.11 2.10
C LYS A 172 1.80 -3.45 2.74
N MET A 173 1.98 -2.24 3.24
CA MET A 173 0.89 -1.40 3.72
C MET A 173 0.13 -0.72 2.57
N ALA A 174 0.66 -0.74 1.34
CA ALA A 174 0.00 -0.23 0.15
C ALA A 174 -0.74 -1.32 -0.63
N TYR A 175 -0.08 -2.44 -0.96
CA TYR A 175 -0.59 -3.39 -1.95
C TYR A 175 -1.00 -4.73 -1.35
N PRO A 176 -1.97 -5.43 -1.94
CA PRO A 176 -2.26 -6.82 -1.58
C PRO A 176 -1.06 -7.73 -1.80
N VAL A 177 -0.94 -8.74 -0.96
CA VAL A 177 0.06 -9.80 -1.00
C VAL A 177 -0.48 -11.02 -1.71
N GLU A 178 0.29 -11.53 -2.67
CA GLU A 178 -0.03 -12.75 -3.41
C GLU A 178 0.61 -13.99 -2.77
N GLU A 179 -0.19 -15.02 -2.56
CA GLU A 179 0.19 -16.26 -1.87
C GLU A 179 0.75 -17.34 -2.81
N GLU A 180 0.24 -17.43 -4.05
CA GLU A 180 0.62 -18.51 -4.96
C GLU A 180 1.89 -18.15 -5.74
N ALA A 181 1.96 -16.93 -6.27
CA ALA A 181 3.10 -16.43 -7.05
C ALA A 181 4.15 -15.70 -6.19
N LYS A 182 4.59 -16.31 -5.09
CA LYS A 182 5.65 -15.76 -4.22
C LYS A 182 6.95 -15.52 -4.99
N TRP A 183 7.75 -14.55 -4.52
CA TRP A 183 8.99 -14.13 -5.17
C TRP A 183 9.96 -15.29 -5.48
N PRO A 184 10.28 -16.21 -4.55
CA PRO A 184 11.20 -17.31 -4.82
C PRO A 184 10.73 -18.25 -5.93
N HIS A 185 9.42 -18.30 -6.19
CA HIS A 185 8.84 -19.14 -7.23
C HIS A 185 8.92 -18.54 -8.62
N VAL A 186 9.18 -17.23 -8.75
CA VAL A 186 9.14 -16.52 -10.04
C VAL A 186 10.35 -15.64 -10.30
N GLU A 187 11.26 -15.45 -9.34
CA GLU A 187 12.41 -14.54 -9.49
C GLU A 187 13.33 -14.90 -10.66
N ALA A 188 13.47 -16.19 -10.96
CA ALA A 188 14.27 -16.68 -12.08
C ALA A 188 13.76 -16.21 -13.45
N LEU A 189 12.48 -15.79 -13.54
CA LEU A 189 11.93 -15.19 -14.76
C LEU A 189 12.45 -13.77 -15.00
N PHE A 190 12.83 -13.08 -13.93
CA PHE A 190 13.26 -11.67 -13.96
C PHE A 190 14.77 -11.51 -13.94
N ARG A 191 15.49 -12.53 -13.48
CA ARG A 191 16.93 -12.64 -13.58
C ARG A 191 17.29 -13.20 -14.96
N ASN A 192 18.46 -12.85 -15.48
CA ASN A 192 18.98 -13.43 -16.71
C ASN A 192 19.53 -14.85 -16.43
N ASP A 193 18.68 -15.69 -15.83
CA ASP A 193 19.05 -16.99 -15.29
C ASP A 193 19.06 -18.07 -16.38
N SER A 194 19.79 -19.15 -16.10
CA SER A 194 19.94 -20.28 -17.03
C SER A 194 18.61 -20.95 -17.39
N ALA A 195 18.55 -21.61 -18.55
CA ALA A 195 17.39 -22.39 -18.98
C ALA A 195 16.98 -23.48 -17.96
N ILE A 196 17.93 -23.99 -17.15
CA ILE A 196 17.69 -24.96 -16.09
C ILE A 196 16.89 -24.33 -14.94
N ALA A 197 17.25 -23.10 -14.54
CA ALA A 197 16.50 -22.37 -13.52
C ALA A 197 15.07 -22.09 -13.99
N LEU A 198 14.90 -21.68 -15.26
CA LEU A 198 13.58 -21.47 -15.87
C LEU A 198 12.73 -22.75 -15.93
N ALA A 199 13.35 -23.92 -16.16
CA ALA A 199 12.64 -25.20 -16.18
C ALA A 199 12.13 -25.64 -14.79
N SER A 200 12.72 -25.13 -13.72
CA SER A 200 12.31 -25.41 -12.33
C SER A 200 11.18 -24.52 -11.81
N VAL A 201 10.78 -23.50 -12.58
CA VAL A 201 9.75 -22.53 -12.18
C VAL A 201 8.38 -23.21 -12.16
N ASN A 202 7.65 -23.03 -11.07
CA ASN A 202 6.31 -23.59 -10.91
C ASN A 202 5.35 -22.98 -11.95
N ALA A 203 4.84 -23.81 -12.87
CA ALA A 203 3.96 -23.37 -13.96
C ALA A 203 2.68 -22.67 -13.48
N SER A 204 2.13 -23.09 -12.33
CA SER A 204 0.96 -22.44 -11.72
C SER A 204 1.31 -21.03 -11.24
N ALA A 205 2.44 -20.88 -10.53
CA ALA A 205 2.94 -19.58 -10.11
C ALA A 205 3.21 -18.64 -11.31
N VAL A 206 3.73 -19.16 -12.43
CA VAL A 206 3.89 -18.37 -13.66
C VAL A 206 2.56 -17.95 -14.26
N ALA A 207 1.60 -18.86 -14.34
CA ALA A 207 0.27 -18.56 -14.86
C ALA A 207 -0.42 -17.49 -14.01
N ARG A 208 -0.32 -17.62 -12.67
CA ARG A 208 -0.82 -16.65 -11.71
C ARG A 208 -0.14 -15.30 -11.86
N LEU A 209 1.19 -15.26 -11.92
CA LEU A 209 1.95 -14.02 -12.16
C LEU A 209 1.48 -13.31 -13.43
N ARG A 210 1.35 -14.03 -14.55
CA ARG A 210 0.90 -13.46 -15.83
C ARG A 210 -0.52 -12.91 -15.73
N TYR A 211 -1.41 -13.62 -15.04
CA TYR A 211 -2.75 -13.13 -14.77
C TYR A 211 -2.70 -11.80 -13.99
N LEU A 212 -1.94 -11.74 -12.89
CA LEU A 212 -1.82 -10.52 -12.08
C LEU A 212 -1.26 -9.35 -12.90
N GLN A 213 -0.22 -9.59 -13.70
CA GLN A 213 0.34 -8.57 -14.60
C GLN A 213 -0.69 -8.06 -15.61
N SER A 214 -1.59 -8.92 -16.10
CA SER A 214 -2.65 -8.53 -17.04
C SER A 214 -3.72 -7.64 -16.43
N THR A 215 -3.91 -7.68 -15.10
CA THR A 215 -4.88 -6.80 -14.40
C THR A 215 -4.45 -5.34 -14.37
N GLY A 216 -3.14 -5.06 -14.54
CA GLY A 216 -2.57 -3.72 -14.35
C GLY A 216 -2.46 -3.26 -12.90
N ALA A 217 -3.05 -3.98 -11.94
CA ALA A 217 -2.99 -3.65 -10.52
C ALA A 217 -1.62 -3.98 -9.91
N SER A 218 -1.38 -3.46 -8.70
CA SER A 218 -0.13 -3.67 -7.98
C SER A 218 -0.27 -4.80 -6.97
N TYR A 219 0.72 -5.69 -6.90
CA TYR A 219 0.76 -6.79 -5.94
C TYR A 219 2.16 -6.97 -5.38
N VAL A 220 2.24 -7.37 -4.11
CA VAL A 220 3.47 -7.87 -3.49
C VAL A 220 3.58 -9.38 -3.77
N LEU A 221 4.66 -9.77 -4.41
CA LEU A 221 5.11 -11.16 -4.52
C LEU A 221 6.05 -11.39 -3.34
N ASP A 222 5.53 -11.88 -2.21
CA ASP A 222 6.29 -11.90 -0.96
C ASP A 222 7.42 -12.95 -0.97
N SER A 223 8.32 -12.87 0.01
CA SER A 223 9.23 -13.97 0.33
C SER A 223 8.54 -15.00 1.23
N GLU A 224 9.17 -16.16 1.40
CA GLU A 224 8.66 -17.16 2.36
C GLU A 224 8.64 -16.67 3.81
N LYS A 225 9.50 -15.71 4.14
CA LYS A 225 9.65 -15.20 5.50
C LYS A 225 8.89 -13.91 5.74
N GLY A 226 8.14 -13.41 4.75
CA GLY A 226 7.45 -12.13 4.85
C GLY A 226 8.39 -10.92 4.98
N ARG A 227 9.66 -11.04 4.58
CA ARG A 227 10.67 -9.96 4.65
C ARG A 227 11.39 -9.79 3.32
N ALA A 228 12.02 -8.65 3.11
CA ALA A 228 12.87 -8.46 1.93
C ALA A 228 14.02 -9.50 1.88
N PRO A 229 14.49 -9.91 0.68
CA PRO A 229 14.07 -9.43 -0.64
C PRO A 229 12.72 -10.02 -1.09
N PHE A 230 11.90 -9.18 -1.74
CA PHE A 230 10.63 -9.59 -2.35
C PHE A 230 10.31 -8.75 -3.59
N GLY A 231 9.39 -9.23 -4.43
CA GLY A 231 8.98 -8.54 -5.65
C GLY A 231 7.72 -7.71 -5.47
N VAL A 232 7.59 -6.62 -6.21
CA VAL A 232 6.33 -5.90 -6.39
C VAL A 232 6.05 -5.82 -7.89
N ILE A 233 4.85 -6.16 -8.32
CA ILE A 233 4.43 -5.99 -9.71
C ILE A 233 3.48 -4.81 -9.84
N LYS A 234 3.51 -4.12 -10.99
CA LYS A 234 2.47 -3.17 -11.43
C LYS A 234 2.36 -3.27 -12.95
N GLY A 235 1.30 -3.89 -13.44
CA GLY A 235 1.21 -4.28 -14.84
C GLY A 235 2.38 -5.17 -15.27
N GLY A 236 2.98 -4.89 -16.43
CA GLY A 236 4.13 -5.65 -16.94
C GLY A 236 5.50 -5.32 -16.30
N LYS A 237 5.55 -4.47 -15.28
CA LYS A 237 6.79 -4.09 -14.59
C LYS A 237 6.90 -4.81 -13.25
N THR A 238 8.12 -5.22 -12.90
CA THR A 238 8.46 -5.81 -11.61
C THR A 238 9.57 -5.01 -10.96
N TYR A 239 9.42 -4.81 -9.65
CA TYR A 239 10.32 -4.04 -8.80
C TYR A 239 10.85 -4.96 -7.72
N LEU A 240 12.18 -5.09 -7.62
CA LEU A 240 12.80 -5.82 -6.53
C LEU A 240 12.98 -4.88 -5.34
N ILE A 241 12.39 -5.26 -4.22
CA ILE A 241 12.61 -4.60 -2.93
C ILE A 241 13.67 -5.40 -2.19
N GLU A 242 14.84 -4.79 -1.99
CA GLU A 242 15.96 -5.40 -1.29
C GLU A 242 15.90 -5.13 0.22
N LYS A 243 16.76 -5.81 0.98
CA LYS A 243 16.94 -5.49 2.40
C LYS A 243 17.59 -4.11 2.54
N ASP A 244 17.12 -3.31 3.47
CA ASP A 244 17.76 -2.05 3.84
C ASP A 244 19.09 -2.35 4.53
N GLU A 245 20.22 -2.02 3.90
CA GLU A 245 21.56 -2.31 4.43
C GLU A 245 21.89 -1.54 5.72
N VAL A 246 21.09 -0.52 6.05
CA VAL A 246 21.28 0.37 7.20
C VAL A 246 20.77 -0.27 8.50
N ASN A 247 19.83 -1.22 8.44
CA ASN A 247 19.27 -1.91 9.61
C ASN A 247 19.68 -3.39 9.65
N ARG A 248 21.00 -3.66 9.64
CA ARG A 248 21.57 -5.02 9.72
C ARG A 248 21.47 -5.69 11.12
N GLN A 249 20.67 -5.16 12.04
CA GLN A 249 20.56 -5.67 13.42
C GLN A 249 19.15 -6.14 13.82
N GLU A 250 18.31 -6.55 12.86
CA GLU A 250 17.02 -7.21 13.14
C GLU A 250 16.92 -8.63 12.56
#